data_AF-A0A1Q7CW88-F1
#
_entry.id   AF-A0A1Q7CW88-F1
#
_cell.length_a   1.000
_cell.length_b   1.000
_cell.length_c   1.000
_cell.angle_alpha   90.00
_cell.angle_beta   90.00
_cell.angle_gamma   90.00
#
_symmetry.space_group_name_H-M   'P 1'
#
loop_
_entity.id
_entity.type
_entity.pdbx_description
1 polymer ?
#
loop_
_entity_poly.entity_id
_entity_poly.type
_entity_poly.pdbx_seq_one_letter_code
_entity_poly.pdbx_strand_id
1 'polypeptide(L)'
;FLARKLISLYFLGFNIINISQKDAGRLSSEQREVMKDVVRRVLMGTEIIADSATSITLQVLINLLELSVDAAFKRMLLIAKSMHRDAILSLRENNIELAKEILKSDDEVDRFSFYIVRQLNIAIKNEHLLKEIGLEDSRNCLGYRLIAKSTERIADHATLIAKDIIEMERPLNKDIVEKIAEMSNFALEVLDEACLSIFKRDYDSADLAIEKSRGIDDLEKGIIRIASKLRDINEIYRIKIITENIRRVAEYASDIAEIVLNMTVEQKLRKG
;
A
#
# COMPACT_ATOMS: atom_id res chain seq x y z
N PHE A 1 -6.08 10.54 -19.84
CA PHE A 1 -7.20 9.65 -20.26
C PHE A 1 -6.73 8.24 -20.60
N LEU A 2 -5.68 8.08 -21.43
CA LEU A 2 -5.18 6.77 -21.89
C LEU A 2 -4.69 5.83 -20.76
N ALA A 3 -3.83 6.31 -19.86
CA ALA A 3 -3.34 5.54 -18.71
C ALA A 3 -4.48 4.94 -17.87
N ARG A 4 -5.48 5.76 -17.52
CA ARG A 4 -6.65 5.33 -16.74
C ARG A 4 -7.43 4.23 -17.46
N LYS A 5 -7.65 4.37 -18.77
CA LYS A 5 -8.35 3.35 -19.57
C LYS A 5 -7.58 2.03 -19.61
N LEU A 6 -6.26 2.10 -19.77
CA LEU A 6 -5.40 0.91 -19.73
C LEU A 6 -5.48 0.20 -18.37
N ILE A 7 -5.36 0.94 -17.27
CA ILE A 7 -5.52 0.41 -15.91
C ILE A 7 -6.91 -0.23 -15.74
N SER A 8 -7.98 0.40 -16.24
CA SER A 8 -9.34 -0.18 -16.16
C SER A 8 -9.46 -1.50 -16.92
N LEU A 9 -8.85 -1.61 -18.11
CA LEU A 9 -8.82 -2.86 -18.87
C LEU A 9 -8.01 -3.95 -18.15
N TYR A 10 -6.91 -3.57 -17.50
CA TYR A 10 -6.15 -4.47 -16.64
C TYR A 10 -7.00 -4.97 -15.46
N PHE A 11 -7.74 -4.10 -14.78
CA PHE A 11 -8.62 -4.54 -13.69
C PHE A 11 -9.78 -5.42 -14.15
N LEU A 12 -10.26 -5.28 -15.39
CA LEU A 12 -11.33 -6.13 -15.92
C LEU A 12 -10.89 -7.58 -16.18
N GLY A 13 -9.58 -7.85 -16.18
CA GLY A 13 -9.04 -9.20 -16.35
C GLY A 13 -8.66 -9.57 -17.79
N PHE A 14 -8.57 -8.61 -18.72
CA PHE A 14 -8.07 -8.90 -20.07
C PHE A 14 -6.62 -9.37 -20.03
N ASN A 15 -6.30 -10.47 -20.71
CA ASN A 15 -4.93 -11.00 -20.83
C ASN A 15 -4.17 -10.39 -22.01
N ILE A 16 -4.87 -9.93 -23.04
CA ILE A 16 -4.28 -9.26 -24.20
C ILE A 16 -5.02 -7.94 -24.39
N ILE A 17 -4.29 -6.83 -24.47
CA ILE A 17 -4.83 -5.49 -24.66
C ILE A 17 -4.17 -4.89 -25.90
N ASN A 18 -4.94 -4.71 -26.98
CA ASN A 18 -4.50 -4.01 -28.18
C ASN A 18 -5.00 -2.56 -28.14
N ILE A 19 -4.08 -1.62 -28.34
CA ILE A 19 -4.36 -0.19 -28.33
C ILE A 19 -3.95 0.38 -29.68
N SER A 20 -4.91 0.95 -30.40
CA SER A 20 -4.73 1.60 -31.70
C SER A 20 -5.59 2.85 -31.81
N GLN A 21 -5.26 3.72 -32.77
CA GLN A 21 -6.10 4.87 -33.13
C GLN A 21 -7.28 4.41 -33.99
N LYS A 22 -8.47 5.02 -33.79
CA LYS A 22 -9.69 4.66 -34.52
C LYS A 22 -9.57 4.88 -36.04
N ASP A 23 -8.87 5.93 -36.46
CA ASP A 23 -8.80 6.35 -37.87
C ASP A 23 -7.49 5.92 -38.56
N ALA A 24 -6.89 4.81 -38.12
CA ALA A 24 -5.58 4.33 -38.60
C ALA A 24 -4.43 5.35 -38.47
N GLY A 25 -4.61 6.37 -37.61
CA GLY A 25 -3.59 7.35 -37.28
C GLY A 25 -2.41 6.76 -36.50
N ARG A 26 -1.33 7.53 -36.39
CA ARG A 26 -0.17 7.16 -35.57
C ARG A 26 -0.42 7.47 -34.11
N LEU A 27 0.09 6.63 -33.22
CA LEU A 27 0.21 6.96 -31.80
C LEU A 27 1.33 7.99 -31.64
N SER A 28 1.08 9.07 -30.88
CA SER A 28 2.13 10.03 -30.59
C SER A 28 3.21 9.41 -29.69
N SER A 29 4.44 9.93 -29.75
CA SER A 29 5.51 9.48 -28.86
C SER A 29 5.12 9.60 -27.39
N GLU A 30 4.45 10.70 -27.01
CA GLU A 30 3.94 10.91 -25.66
C GLU A 30 2.92 9.83 -25.24
N GLN A 31 1.97 9.49 -26.11
CA GLN A 31 1.00 8.42 -25.82
C GLN A 31 1.68 7.06 -25.60
N ARG A 32 2.71 6.76 -26.41
CA ARG A 32 3.49 5.52 -26.30
C ARG A 32 4.29 5.48 -25.00
N GLU A 33 4.97 6.56 -24.64
CA GLU A 33 5.73 6.64 -23.40
C GLU A 33 4.84 6.55 -22.17
N VAL A 34 3.68 7.21 -22.15
CA VAL A 34 2.70 7.07 -21.05
C VAL A 34 2.24 5.62 -20.87
N MET A 35 2.01 4.87 -21.95
CA MET A 35 1.64 3.45 -21.83
C MET A 35 2.79 2.59 -21.32
N LYS A 36 4.02 2.84 -21.80
CA LYS A 36 5.21 2.12 -21.34
C LYS A 36 5.48 2.36 -19.86
N ASP A 37 5.34 3.61 -19.41
CA ASP A 37 5.51 4.00 -18.01
C ASP A 37 4.51 3.26 -17.10
N VAL A 38 3.22 3.28 -17.45
CA VAL A 38 2.17 2.57 -16.71
C VAL A 38 2.43 1.06 -16.64
N VAL A 39 2.84 0.45 -17.74
CA VAL A 39 3.16 -0.99 -17.79
C VAL A 39 4.30 -1.31 -16.82
N ARG A 40 5.39 -0.53 -16.84
CA ARG A 40 6.57 -0.75 -16.01
C ARG A 40 6.29 -0.51 -14.53
N ARG A 41 5.64 0.60 -14.21
CA ARG A 41 5.49 1.08 -12.82
C ARG A 41 4.32 0.45 -12.08
N VAL A 42 3.29 -0.03 -12.78
CA VAL A 42 2.00 -0.34 -12.12
C VAL A 42 1.42 -1.70 -12.52
N LEU A 43 1.54 -2.11 -13.79
CA LEU A 43 0.83 -3.31 -14.27
C LEU A 43 1.67 -4.58 -14.12
N MET A 44 1.71 -5.11 -12.90
CA MET A 44 2.43 -6.35 -12.60
C MET A 44 2.10 -7.47 -13.60
N GLY A 45 3.16 -8.09 -14.13
CA GLY A 45 3.05 -9.20 -15.08
C GLY A 45 2.67 -8.82 -16.50
N THR A 46 2.67 -7.54 -16.84
CA THR A 46 2.30 -7.08 -18.19
C THR A 46 3.54 -6.79 -19.00
N GLU A 47 3.63 -7.38 -20.19
CA GLU A 47 4.72 -7.16 -21.14
C GLU A 47 4.19 -6.53 -22.44
N ILE A 48 5.03 -5.72 -23.07
CA ILE A 48 4.73 -5.14 -24.38
C ILE A 48 5.24 -6.10 -25.46
N ILE A 49 4.33 -6.83 -26.10
CA ILE A 49 4.67 -7.86 -27.09
C ILE A 49 4.73 -7.31 -28.52
N ALA A 50 4.11 -6.15 -28.77
CA ALA A 50 4.23 -5.45 -30.04
C ALA A 50 4.15 -3.93 -29.81
N ASP A 51 5.07 -3.18 -30.40
CA ASP A 51 5.12 -1.72 -30.34
C ASP A 51 5.41 -1.17 -31.75
N SER A 52 4.40 -0.52 -32.35
CA SER A 52 4.46 0.03 -33.70
C SER A 52 4.03 1.49 -33.72
N ALA A 53 4.19 2.17 -34.86
CA ALA A 53 3.74 3.54 -35.01
C ALA A 53 2.22 3.72 -34.89
N THR A 54 1.43 2.67 -35.12
CA THR A 54 -0.05 2.72 -35.17
C THR A 54 -0.73 1.97 -34.03
N SER A 55 -0.03 1.03 -33.39
CA SER A 55 -0.59 0.22 -32.32
C SER A 55 0.45 -0.27 -31.31
N ILE A 56 0.01 -0.51 -30.08
CA ILE A 56 0.73 -1.22 -29.03
C ILE A 56 -0.13 -2.39 -28.55
N THR A 57 0.49 -3.56 -28.40
CA THR A 57 -0.15 -4.75 -27.82
C THR A 57 0.55 -5.15 -26.54
N LEU A 58 -0.24 -5.30 -25.49
CA LEU A 58 0.18 -5.70 -24.16
C LEU A 58 -0.32 -7.11 -23.87
N GLN A 59 0.48 -7.91 -23.17
CA GLN A 59 0.09 -9.23 -22.70
C GLN A 59 0.36 -9.35 -21.21
N VAL A 60 -0.65 -9.76 -20.44
CA VAL A 60 -0.51 -10.11 -19.03
C VAL A 60 -0.12 -11.58 -18.95
N LEU A 61 1.09 -11.84 -18.47
CA LEU A 61 1.73 -13.16 -18.41
C LEU A 61 1.54 -13.87 -17.08
N ILE A 62 1.20 -13.15 -16.00
CA ILE A 62 1.01 -13.78 -14.68
C ILE A 62 -0.28 -14.58 -14.67
N ASN A 63 -0.14 -15.87 -14.41
CA ASN A 63 -1.25 -16.77 -14.17
C ASN A 63 -1.83 -16.54 -12.77
N LEU A 64 -3.16 -16.62 -12.64
CA LEU A 64 -3.88 -16.48 -11.36
C LEU A 64 -3.42 -17.52 -10.32
N LEU A 65 -2.94 -18.69 -10.78
CA LEU A 65 -2.58 -19.82 -9.92
C LEU A 65 -1.13 -19.77 -9.41
N GLU A 66 -0.27 -18.94 -9.99
CA GLU A 66 1.16 -18.90 -9.62
C GLU A 66 1.43 -18.00 -8.41
N LEU A 67 0.57 -17.02 -8.14
CA LEU A 67 0.70 -16.09 -7.03
C LEU A 67 -0.66 -15.82 -6.40
N SER A 68 -0.96 -16.46 -5.26
CA SER A 68 -2.23 -16.23 -4.56
C SER A 68 -2.35 -14.79 -4.04
N VAL A 69 -3.59 -14.36 -3.78
CA VAL A 69 -3.87 -13.04 -3.18
C VAL A 69 -3.16 -12.89 -1.84
N ASP A 70 -3.16 -13.93 -1.01
CA ASP A 70 -2.44 -13.92 0.28
C ASP A 70 -0.92 -13.78 0.12
N ALA A 71 -0.33 -14.46 -0.86
CA ALA A 71 1.11 -14.37 -1.11
C ALA A 71 1.50 -12.99 -1.65
N ALA A 72 0.70 -12.44 -2.58
CA ALA A 72 0.87 -11.08 -3.07
C ALA A 72 0.74 -10.05 -1.95
N PHE A 73 -0.29 -10.19 -1.10
CA PHE A 73 -0.52 -9.31 0.04
C PHE A 73 0.62 -9.36 1.06
N LYS A 74 1.14 -10.54 1.40
CA LYS A 74 2.30 -10.67 2.31
C LYS A 74 3.53 -9.94 1.78
N ARG A 75 3.80 -10.02 0.48
CA ARG A 75 4.91 -9.29 -0.17
C ARG A 75 4.68 -7.78 -0.16
N MET A 76 3.46 -7.36 -0.50
CA MET A 76 3.05 -5.95 -0.44
C MET A 76 3.26 -5.36 0.97
N LEU A 77 2.79 -6.06 2.00
CA LEU A 77 2.94 -5.66 3.39
C LEU A 77 4.41 -5.59 3.81
N LEU A 78 5.23 -6.57 3.42
CA LEU A 78 6.66 -6.57 3.73
C LEU A 78 7.35 -5.32 3.17
N ILE A 79 7.06 -4.96 1.92
CA ILE A 79 7.64 -3.78 1.25
C ILE A 79 7.16 -2.50 1.95
N ALA A 80 5.85 -2.35 2.17
CA ALA A 80 5.29 -1.18 2.84
C ALA A 80 5.89 -0.97 4.25
N LYS A 81 6.09 -2.05 5.00
CA LYS A 81 6.76 -2.00 6.32
C LYS A 81 8.25 -1.65 6.20
N SER A 82 8.96 -2.15 5.19
CA SER A 82 10.35 -1.78 4.94
C SER A 82 10.44 -0.29 4.65
N MET A 83 9.61 0.23 3.75
CA MET A 83 9.54 1.65 3.41
C MET A 83 9.36 2.53 4.66
N HIS A 84 8.48 2.14 5.58
CA HIS A 84 8.31 2.86 6.85
C HIS A 84 9.55 2.82 7.73
N ARG A 85 10.16 1.64 7.90
CA ARG A 85 11.39 1.51 8.70
C ARG A 85 12.54 2.31 8.10
N ASP A 86 12.67 2.27 6.78
CA ASP A 86 13.69 3.00 6.03
C ASP A 86 13.44 4.52 6.08
N ALA A 87 12.18 4.96 6.14
CA ALA A 87 11.82 6.37 6.34
C ALA A 87 12.29 6.86 7.73
N ILE A 88 12.09 6.07 8.79
CA ILE A 88 12.56 6.43 10.12
C ILE A 88 14.09 6.31 10.24
N LEU A 89 14.69 5.32 9.58
CA LEU A 89 16.14 5.16 9.54
C LEU A 89 16.80 6.33 8.82
N SER A 90 16.27 6.74 7.67
CA SER A 90 16.75 7.91 6.93
C SER A 90 16.60 9.20 7.73
N LEU A 91 15.51 9.36 8.50
CA LEU A 91 15.36 10.49 9.44
C LEU A 91 16.44 10.46 10.53
N ARG A 92 16.71 9.29 11.10
CA ARG A 92 17.68 9.11 12.19
C ARG A 92 19.13 9.35 11.73
N GLU A 93 19.47 8.88 10.54
CA GLU A 93 20.82 8.98 9.98
C GLU A 93 21.04 10.23 9.13
N ASN A 94 19.98 11.00 8.85
CA ASN A 94 19.97 12.08 7.84
C ASN A 94 20.39 11.59 6.45
N ASN A 95 19.96 10.38 6.10
CA ASN A 95 20.34 9.69 4.89
C ASN A 95 19.34 9.98 3.75
N ILE A 96 19.62 11.04 2.99
CA ILE A 96 18.79 11.49 1.86
C ILE A 96 18.73 10.44 0.74
N GLU A 97 19.80 9.69 0.51
CA GLU A 97 19.82 8.66 -0.55
C GLU A 97 18.88 7.51 -0.19
N LEU A 98 18.87 7.07 1.06
CA LEU A 98 17.88 6.08 1.54
C LEU A 98 16.45 6.62 1.38
N ALA A 99 16.20 7.89 1.68
CA ALA A 99 14.88 8.50 1.49
C ALA A 99 14.44 8.50 0.00
N LYS A 100 15.37 8.70 -0.95
CA LYS A 100 15.06 8.61 -2.39
C LYS A 100 14.77 7.19 -2.86
N GLU A 101 15.38 6.18 -2.24
CA GLU A 101 15.11 4.77 -2.56
C GLU A 101 13.69 4.35 -2.18
N ILE A 102 13.15 4.91 -1.09
CA ILE A 102 11.76 4.68 -0.67
C ILE A 102 10.77 5.08 -1.78
N LEU A 103 11.01 6.22 -2.45
CA LEU A 103 10.16 6.70 -3.55
C LEU A 103 10.06 5.70 -4.71
N LYS A 104 11.08 4.87 -4.92
CA LYS A 104 11.08 3.83 -5.96
C LYS A 104 10.37 2.56 -5.50
N SER A 105 10.38 2.29 -4.20
CA SER A 105 9.72 1.11 -3.61
C SER A 105 8.20 1.23 -3.61
N ASP A 106 7.69 2.45 -3.64
CA ASP A 106 6.26 2.79 -3.76
C ASP A 106 5.62 2.14 -4.99
N ASP A 107 6.29 2.20 -6.14
CA ASP A 107 5.84 1.56 -7.38
C ASP A 107 5.65 0.04 -7.20
N GLU A 108 6.49 -0.63 -6.41
CA GLU A 108 6.35 -2.06 -6.17
C GLU A 108 5.12 -2.39 -5.31
N VAL A 109 4.78 -1.53 -4.33
CA VAL A 109 3.55 -1.67 -3.54
C VAL A 109 2.32 -1.46 -4.43
N ASP A 110 2.35 -0.46 -5.30
CA ASP A 110 1.30 -0.20 -6.30
C ASP A 110 1.08 -1.40 -7.23
N ARG A 111 2.16 -2.01 -7.70
CA ARG A 111 2.10 -3.21 -8.55
C ARG A 111 1.39 -4.36 -7.86
N PHE A 112 1.70 -4.63 -6.59
CA PHE A 112 1.01 -5.68 -5.82
C PHE A 112 -0.45 -5.31 -5.55
N SER A 113 -0.73 -4.06 -5.20
CA SER A 113 -2.09 -3.55 -4.99
C SER A 113 -2.94 -3.81 -6.23
N PHE A 114 -2.45 -3.40 -7.40
CA PHE A 114 -3.19 -3.53 -8.66
C PHE A 114 -3.36 -4.99 -9.07
N TYR A 115 -2.33 -5.81 -8.86
CA TYR A 115 -2.42 -7.24 -9.06
C TYR A 115 -3.53 -7.87 -8.21
N ILE A 116 -3.57 -7.58 -6.90
CA ILE A 116 -4.59 -8.09 -5.99
C ILE A 116 -5.98 -7.67 -6.48
N VAL A 117 -6.20 -6.39 -6.82
CA VAL A 117 -7.49 -5.93 -7.34
C VAL A 117 -7.91 -6.68 -8.61
N ARG A 118 -6.97 -6.93 -9.53
CA ARG A 118 -7.23 -7.73 -10.73
C ARG A 118 -7.62 -9.17 -10.39
N GLN A 119 -6.89 -9.83 -9.49
CA GLN A 119 -7.21 -11.20 -9.05
C GLN A 119 -8.62 -11.28 -8.47
N LEU A 120 -8.96 -10.36 -7.57
CA LEU A 120 -10.28 -10.29 -6.95
C LEU A 120 -11.40 -10.10 -7.99
N ASN A 121 -11.20 -9.21 -8.97
CA ASN A 121 -12.18 -8.97 -10.05
C ASN A 121 -12.41 -10.19 -10.95
N ILE A 122 -11.37 -10.98 -11.22
CA ILE A 122 -11.51 -12.21 -12.02
C ILE A 122 -12.20 -13.29 -11.20
N ALA A 123 -11.79 -13.47 -9.94
CA ALA A 123 -12.25 -14.55 -9.08
C ALA A 123 -13.68 -14.36 -8.57
N ILE A 124 -14.16 -13.12 -8.37
CA ILE A 124 -15.49 -12.85 -7.78
C ILE A 124 -16.66 -13.44 -8.60
N LYS A 125 -16.47 -13.71 -9.90
CA LYS A 125 -17.47 -14.28 -10.80
C LYS A 125 -17.38 -15.81 -10.93
N ASN A 126 -16.38 -16.45 -10.33
CA ASN A 126 -16.11 -17.87 -10.49
C ASN A 126 -15.70 -18.50 -9.15
N GLU A 127 -16.59 -19.28 -8.56
CA GLU A 127 -16.37 -19.91 -7.24
C GLU A 127 -15.14 -20.83 -7.21
N HIS A 128 -14.82 -21.51 -8.31
CA HIS A 128 -13.63 -22.35 -8.38
C HIS A 128 -12.36 -21.49 -8.29
N LEU A 129 -12.27 -20.42 -9.09
CA LEU A 129 -11.15 -19.49 -9.03
C LEU A 129 -11.04 -18.77 -7.68
N LEU A 130 -12.17 -18.44 -7.06
CA LEU A 130 -12.22 -17.84 -5.73
C LEU A 130 -11.52 -18.72 -4.69
N LYS A 131 -11.83 -20.03 -4.69
CA LYS A 131 -11.18 -21.00 -3.79
C LYS A 131 -9.70 -21.18 -4.11
N GLU A 132 -9.33 -21.21 -5.39
CA GLU A 132 -7.91 -21.31 -5.82
C GLU A 132 -7.06 -20.13 -5.33
N ILE A 133 -7.62 -18.91 -5.30
CA ILE A 133 -6.89 -17.72 -4.78
C ILE A 133 -6.90 -17.61 -3.24
N GLY A 134 -7.50 -18.58 -2.53
CA GLY A 134 -7.52 -18.65 -1.07
C GLY A 134 -8.74 -18.03 -0.39
N LEU A 135 -9.80 -17.68 -1.14
CA LEU A 135 -11.01 -17.08 -0.57
C LEU A 135 -12.18 -18.07 -0.52
N GLU A 136 -12.83 -18.17 0.63
CA GLU A 136 -13.98 -19.06 0.83
C GLU A 136 -15.32 -18.47 0.34
N ASP A 137 -15.44 -17.14 0.39
CA ASP A 137 -16.69 -16.41 0.12
C ASP A 137 -16.39 -15.17 -0.72
N SER A 138 -17.23 -14.90 -1.73
CA SER A 138 -17.05 -13.76 -2.65
C SER A 138 -17.18 -12.42 -1.93
N ARG A 139 -17.89 -12.35 -0.79
CA ARG A 139 -17.95 -11.19 0.10
C ARG A 139 -16.56 -10.80 0.60
N ASN A 140 -15.66 -11.78 0.80
CA ASN A 140 -14.30 -11.51 1.26
C ASN A 140 -13.49 -10.70 0.24
N CYS A 141 -13.85 -10.72 -1.05
CA CYS A 141 -13.21 -9.87 -2.06
C CYS A 141 -13.36 -8.38 -1.72
N LEU A 142 -14.47 -7.96 -1.12
CA LEU A 142 -14.66 -6.57 -0.70
C LEU A 142 -13.67 -6.19 0.42
N GLY A 143 -13.52 -7.08 1.42
CA GLY A 143 -12.57 -6.90 2.51
C GLY A 143 -11.13 -6.85 2.03
N TYR A 144 -10.69 -7.83 1.24
CA TYR A 144 -9.33 -7.86 0.68
C TYR A 144 -9.03 -6.66 -0.23
N ARG A 145 -10.02 -6.16 -0.98
CA ARG A 145 -9.88 -4.95 -1.79
C ARG A 145 -9.62 -3.71 -0.93
N LEU A 146 -10.24 -3.61 0.24
CA LEU A 146 -10.01 -2.52 1.19
C LEU A 146 -8.67 -2.69 1.92
N ILE A 147 -8.33 -3.91 2.36
CA ILE A 147 -7.04 -4.22 3.00
C ILE A 147 -5.86 -3.86 2.08
N ALA A 148 -5.93 -4.23 0.80
CA ALA A 148 -4.90 -3.84 -0.17
C ALA A 148 -4.79 -2.31 -0.29
N LYS A 149 -5.92 -1.59 -0.29
CA LYS A 149 -5.90 -0.11 -0.34
C LYS A 149 -5.33 0.50 0.95
N SER A 150 -5.67 -0.01 2.12
CA SER A 150 -5.09 0.46 3.38
C SER A 150 -3.57 0.23 3.42
N THR A 151 -3.09 -0.88 2.86
CA THR A 151 -1.66 -1.19 2.78
C THR A 151 -0.91 -0.29 1.80
N GLU A 152 -1.53 0.05 0.67
CA GLU A 152 -0.96 1.04 -0.26
C GLU A 152 -0.91 2.43 0.40
N ARG A 153 -1.95 2.84 1.12
CA ARG A 153 -1.92 4.12 1.86
C ARG A 153 -0.86 4.16 2.95
N ILE A 154 -0.58 3.02 3.58
CA ILE A 154 0.56 2.89 4.50
C ILE A 154 1.85 3.21 3.74
N ALA A 155 2.11 2.58 2.59
CA ALA A 155 3.29 2.91 1.78
C ALA A 155 3.33 4.38 1.35
N ASP A 156 2.19 4.97 0.94
CA ASP A 156 2.10 6.40 0.62
C ASP A 156 2.59 7.28 1.78
N HIS A 157 2.25 6.95 3.03
CA HIS A 157 2.71 7.70 4.19
C HIS A 157 4.21 7.57 4.43
N ALA A 158 4.83 6.41 4.14
CA ALA A 158 6.28 6.29 4.16
C ALA A 158 6.92 7.19 3.08
N THR A 159 6.34 7.20 1.89
CA THR A 159 6.73 8.07 0.77
C THR A 159 6.60 9.56 1.13
N LEU A 160 5.55 9.96 1.85
CA LEU A 160 5.38 11.34 2.33
C LEU A 160 6.45 11.74 3.36
N ILE A 161 6.75 10.86 4.32
CA ILE A 161 7.83 11.08 5.30
C ILE A 161 9.18 11.21 4.56
N ALA A 162 9.46 10.32 3.61
CA ALA A 162 10.68 10.35 2.82
C ALA A 162 10.85 11.66 2.03
N LYS A 163 9.76 12.16 1.41
CA LYS A 163 9.75 13.47 0.74
C LYS A 163 10.05 14.61 1.70
N ASP A 164 9.45 14.58 2.89
CA ASP A 164 9.69 15.58 3.93
C ASP A 164 11.17 15.61 4.33
N ILE A 165 11.79 14.44 4.54
CA ILE A 165 13.23 14.29 4.85
C ILE A 165 14.12 14.85 3.74
N ILE A 166 13.79 14.61 2.47
CA ILE A 166 14.55 15.12 1.33
C ILE A 166 14.54 16.66 1.29
N GLU A 167 13.44 17.28 1.71
CA GLU A 167 13.28 18.73 1.75
C GLU A 167 13.77 19.38 3.06
N MET A 168 14.19 18.60 4.05
CA MET A 168 14.71 19.13 5.30
C MET A 168 16.11 19.71 5.11
N GLU A 169 16.29 20.97 5.48
CA GLU A 169 17.60 21.64 5.44
C GLU A 169 18.50 21.24 6.62
N ARG A 170 17.89 20.82 7.74
CA ARG A 170 18.58 20.55 9.00
C ARG A 170 18.01 19.31 9.67
N PRO A 171 18.86 18.49 10.32
CA PRO A 171 18.44 17.39 11.18
C PRO A 171 17.52 17.86 12.31
N LEU A 172 16.55 17.01 12.68
CA LEU A 172 15.77 17.21 13.91
C LEU A 172 16.60 16.89 15.16
N ASN A 173 16.16 17.42 16.30
CA ASN A 173 16.71 17.01 17.59
C ASN A 173 16.63 15.48 17.81
N LYS A 174 17.75 14.87 18.24
CA LYS A 174 17.86 13.42 18.43
C LYS A 174 16.82 12.82 19.39
N ASP A 175 16.51 13.50 20.49
CA ASP A 175 15.54 13.01 21.47
C ASP A 175 14.11 12.97 20.87
N ILE A 176 13.81 13.91 19.97
CA ILE A 176 12.53 13.93 19.24
C ILE A 176 12.51 12.80 18.20
N VAL A 177 13.60 12.61 17.47
CA VAL A 177 13.73 11.51 16.50
C VAL A 177 13.54 10.15 17.16
N GLU A 178 14.10 9.93 18.35
CA GLU A 178 13.91 8.66 19.07
C GLU A 178 12.45 8.45 19.47
N LYS A 179 11.74 9.49 19.91
CA LYS A 179 10.30 9.38 20.21
C LYS A 179 9.46 9.14 18.96
N ILE A 180 9.82 9.75 17.83
CA ILE A 180 9.20 9.47 16.53
C ILE A 180 9.42 7.99 16.15
N ALA A 181 10.62 7.45 16.38
CA ALA A 181 10.93 6.05 16.12
C ALA A 181 10.15 5.10 17.04
N GLU A 182 9.98 5.42 18.32
CA GLU A 182 9.11 4.69 19.24
C GLU A 182 7.66 4.67 18.75
N MET A 183 7.13 5.83 18.32
CA MET A 183 5.79 5.96 17.76
C MET A 183 5.62 5.14 16.47
N SER A 184 6.62 5.15 15.59
CA SER A 184 6.60 4.35 14.36
C SER A 184 6.63 2.84 14.65
N ASN A 185 7.48 2.40 15.57
CA ASN A 185 7.53 0.99 15.96
C ASN A 185 6.19 0.52 16.51
N PHE A 186 5.53 1.33 17.35
CA PHE A 186 4.19 1.05 17.84
C PHE A 186 3.18 0.91 16.70
N ALA A 187 3.17 1.85 15.74
CA ALA A 187 2.26 1.78 14.59
C ALA A 187 2.48 0.51 13.75
N LEU A 188 3.74 0.12 13.52
CA LEU A 188 4.08 -1.11 12.80
C LEU A 188 3.73 -2.39 13.58
N GLU A 189 3.77 -2.35 14.90
CA GLU A 189 3.35 -3.45 15.77
C GLU A 189 1.83 -3.66 15.71
N VAL A 190 1.05 -2.57 15.76
CA VAL A 190 -0.42 -2.63 15.56
C VAL A 190 -0.75 -3.18 14.18
N LEU A 191 -0.01 -2.74 13.14
CA LEU A 191 -0.16 -3.28 11.78
C LEU A 191 0.14 -4.77 11.71
N ASP A 192 1.18 -5.24 12.39
CA ASP A 192 1.51 -6.67 12.45
C ASP A 192 0.41 -7.49 13.10
N GLU A 193 -0.14 -7.03 14.23
CA GLU A 193 -1.25 -7.71 14.91
C GLU A 193 -2.51 -7.73 14.04
N ALA A 194 -2.87 -6.61 13.42
CA ALA A 194 -3.99 -6.50 12.50
C ALA A 194 -3.82 -7.48 11.32
N CYS A 195 -2.64 -7.52 10.70
CA CYS A 195 -2.40 -8.43 9.57
C CYS A 195 -2.31 -9.90 9.99
N LEU A 196 -1.77 -10.21 11.16
CA LEU A 196 -1.77 -11.58 11.71
C LEU A 196 -3.20 -12.08 11.94
N SER A 197 -4.12 -11.20 12.36
CA SER A 197 -5.54 -11.55 12.53
C SER A 197 -6.21 -11.95 11.21
N ILE A 198 -5.81 -11.36 10.06
CA ILE A 198 -6.28 -11.76 8.72
C ILE A 198 -5.91 -13.23 8.48
N PHE A 199 -4.63 -13.58 8.60
CA PHE A 199 -4.12 -14.91 8.25
C PHE A 199 -4.65 -16.01 9.18
N LYS A 200 -4.88 -15.67 10.44
CA LYS A 200 -5.47 -16.59 11.42
C LYS A 200 -6.99 -16.60 11.37
N ARG A 201 -7.61 -15.63 10.68
CA ARG A 201 -9.06 -15.36 10.68
C ARG A 201 -9.60 -15.27 12.10
N ASP A 202 -8.88 -14.52 12.93
CA ASP A 202 -9.09 -14.46 14.37
C ASP A 202 -9.77 -13.14 14.76
N TYR A 203 -11.05 -13.25 15.10
CA TYR A 203 -11.88 -12.14 15.57
C TYR A 203 -11.30 -11.44 16.81
N ASP A 204 -10.84 -12.21 17.80
CA ASP A 204 -10.41 -11.65 19.10
C ASP A 204 -9.10 -10.88 18.92
N SER A 205 -8.18 -11.43 18.12
CA SER A 205 -6.94 -10.74 17.77
C SER A 205 -7.21 -9.45 17.00
N ALA A 206 -8.22 -9.42 16.11
CA ALA A 206 -8.60 -8.22 15.38
C ALA A 206 -9.16 -7.13 16.32
N ASP A 207 -10.08 -7.49 17.21
CA ASP A 207 -10.66 -6.57 18.19
C ASP A 207 -9.58 -5.95 19.12
N LEU A 208 -8.64 -6.77 19.59
CA LEU A 208 -7.50 -6.30 20.38
C LEU A 208 -6.59 -5.32 19.61
N ALA A 209 -6.36 -5.56 18.31
CA ALA A 209 -5.56 -4.65 17.48
C ALA A 209 -6.24 -3.27 17.31
N ILE A 210 -7.57 -3.24 17.18
CA ILE A 210 -8.35 -1.99 17.14
C ILE A 210 -8.17 -1.22 18.46
N GLU A 211 -8.33 -1.89 19.60
CA GLU A 211 -8.16 -1.25 20.91
C GLU A 211 -6.73 -0.74 21.10
N LYS A 212 -5.73 -1.54 20.74
CA LYS A 212 -4.31 -1.14 20.81
C LYS A 212 -4.02 0.08 19.95
N SER A 213 -4.56 0.16 18.74
CA SER A 213 -4.31 1.28 17.80
C SER A 213 -4.53 2.66 18.43
N ARG A 214 -5.50 2.79 19.36
CA ARG A 214 -5.84 4.06 20.04
C ARG A 214 -4.67 4.64 20.84
N GLY A 215 -3.71 3.82 21.26
CA GLY A 215 -2.52 4.27 21.99
C GLY A 215 -1.62 5.23 21.17
N ILE A 216 -1.79 5.25 19.84
CA ILE A 216 -1.00 6.13 18.96
C ILE A 216 -1.23 7.63 19.26
N ASP A 217 -2.44 8.00 19.68
CA ASP A 217 -2.80 9.39 19.92
C ASP A 217 -2.04 9.99 21.10
N ASP A 218 -1.79 9.18 22.13
CA ASP A 218 -1.07 9.63 23.33
C ASP A 218 0.44 9.78 23.05
N LEU A 219 1.00 8.92 22.19
CA LEU A 219 2.37 9.06 21.69
C LEU A 219 2.52 10.34 20.87
N GLU A 220 1.60 10.60 19.93
CA GLU A 220 1.60 11.83 19.12
C GLU A 220 1.50 13.09 20.00
N LYS A 221 0.53 13.13 20.92
CA LYS A 221 0.36 14.26 21.86
C LYS A 221 1.62 14.48 22.71
N GLY A 222 2.29 13.41 23.12
CA GLY A 222 3.55 13.46 23.86
C GLY A 222 4.65 14.17 23.07
N ILE A 223 4.83 13.80 21.80
CA ILE A 223 5.81 14.40 20.90
C ILE A 223 5.46 15.87 20.62
N ILE A 224 4.20 16.17 20.27
CA ILE A 224 3.75 17.54 19.97
C ILE A 224 3.97 18.48 21.17
N ARG A 225 3.74 18.01 22.40
CA ARG A 225 3.99 18.80 23.62
C ARG A 225 5.47 19.14 23.83
N ILE A 226 6.37 18.27 23.39
CA ILE A 226 7.81 18.53 23.43
C ILE A 226 8.17 19.51 22.32
N ALA A 227 7.69 19.26 21.10
CA ALA A 227 7.92 20.11 19.95
C ALA A 227 7.41 21.54 20.15
N SER A 228 6.28 21.75 20.85
CA SER A 228 5.74 23.09 21.12
C SER A 228 6.64 23.99 21.98
N LYS A 229 7.70 23.44 22.59
CA LYS A 229 8.70 24.20 23.34
C LYS A 229 9.87 24.67 22.48
N LEU A 230 9.96 24.19 21.24
CA LEU A 230 10.97 24.61 20.28
C LEU A 230 10.68 26.04 19.82
N ARG A 231 11.73 26.72 19.34
CA ARG A 231 11.62 28.08 18.78
C ARG A 231 11.49 28.09 17.27
N ASP A 232 11.99 27.04 16.61
CA ASP A 232 11.99 26.96 15.14
C ASP A 232 10.64 26.44 14.64
N ILE A 233 9.89 27.30 13.96
CA ILE A 233 8.58 27.00 13.40
C ILE A 233 8.67 25.91 12.32
N ASN A 234 9.75 25.89 11.55
CA ASN A 234 9.94 24.88 10.51
C ASN A 234 10.19 23.50 11.14
N GLU A 235 10.98 23.44 12.21
CA GLU A 235 11.20 22.19 12.96
C GLU A 235 9.88 21.66 13.54
N ILE A 236 9.07 22.52 14.16
CA ILE A 236 7.75 22.16 14.70
C ILE A 236 6.82 21.63 13.61
N TYR A 237 6.79 22.29 12.45
CA TYR A 237 5.97 21.89 11.32
C TYR A 237 6.36 20.49 10.79
N ARG A 238 7.66 20.25 10.57
CA ARG A 238 8.17 18.95 10.09
C ARG A 238 7.84 17.83 11.07
N ILE A 239 8.05 18.06 12.38
CA ILE A 239 7.67 17.08 13.43
C ILE A 239 6.18 16.75 13.33
N LYS A 240 5.31 17.76 13.23
CA LYS A 240 3.86 17.55 13.15
C LYS A 240 3.46 16.72 11.93
N ILE A 241 4.03 17.01 10.76
CA ILE A 241 3.73 16.28 9.53
C ILE A 241 4.22 14.84 9.64
N ILE A 242 5.44 14.60 10.12
CA ILE A 242 5.99 13.25 10.28
C ILE A 242 5.11 12.44 11.26
N THR A 243 4.76 13.00 12.42
CA THR A 243 3.92 12.28 13.39
C THR A 243 2.51 12.04 12.88
N GLU A 244 1.92 12.97 12.11
CA GLU A 244 0.61 12.77 11.49
C GLU A 244 0.65 11.59 10.50
N ASN A 245 1.68 11.50 9.65
CA ASN A 245 1.84 10.40 8.72
C ASN A 245 2.02 9.05 9.45
N ILE A 246 2.74 9.01 10.57
CA ILE A 246 2.87 7.79 11.39
C ILE A 246 1.53 7.43 12.05
N ARG A 247 0.78 8.42 12.54
CA ARG A 247 -0.55 8.17 13.13
C ARG A 247 -1.50 7.53 12.12
N ARG A 248 -1.50 8.00 10.86
CA ARG A 248 -2.29 7.39 9.78
C ARG A 248 -1.97 5.92 9.54
N VAL A 249 -0.73 5.48 9.76
CA VAL A 249 -0.37 4.05 9.66
C VAL A 249 -1.13 3.22 10.70
N ALA A 250 -1.19 3.67 11.95
CA ALA A 250 -1.93 2.99 13.00
C ALA A 250 -3.44 3.02 12.76
N GLU A 251 -3.98 4.12 12.21
CA GLU A 251 -5.38 4.19 11.79
C GLU A 251 -5.69 3.18 10.68
N TYR A 252 -4.84 3.07 9.66
CA TYR A 252 -5.03 2.07 8.60
C TYR A 252 -4.85 0.63 9.09
N ALA A 253 -4.02 0.41 10.10
CA ALA A 253 -3.96 -0.87 10.79
C ALA A 253 -5.28 -1.18 11.53
N SER A 254 -5.89 -0.19 12.17
CA SER A 254 -7.23 -0.31 12.76
C SER A 254 -8.29 -0.61 11.70
N ASP A 255 -8.28 0.09 10.56
CA ASP A 255 -9.20 -0.17 9.44
C ASP A 255 -9.08 -1.63 8.95
N ILE A 256 -7.85 -2.13 8.83
CA ILE A 256 -7.58 -3.53 8.45
C ILE A 256 -8.17 -4.49 9.49
N ALA A 257 -7.97 -4.23 10.77
CA ALA A 257 -8.50 -5.06 11.84
C ALA A 257 -10.04 -5.04 11.88
N GLU A 258 -10.68 -3.89 11.66
CA GLU A 258 -12.14 -3.78 11.55
C GLU A 258 -12.70 -4.60 10.38
N ILE A 259 -12.00 -4.62 9.24
CA ILE A 259 -12.36 -5.46 8.10
C ILE A 259 -12.30 -6.95 8.49
N VAL A 260 -11.26 -7.38 9.22
CA VAL A 260 -11.14 -8.77 9.69
C VAL A 260 -12.25 -9.13 10.66
N LEU A 261 -12.57 -8.24 11.60
CA LEU A 261 -13.67 -8.42 12.55
C LEU A 261 -14.98 -8.69 11.81
N ASN A 262 -15.29 -7.86 10.82
CA ASN A 262 -16.47 -8.01 9.97
C ASN A 262 -16.48 -9.31 9.16
N MET A 263 -15.32 -9.75 8.65
CA MET A 263 -15.18 -10.99 7.90
C MET A 263 -15.26 -12.26 8.77
N THR A 264 -15.08 -12.15 10.08
CA THR A 264 -14.92 -13.30 10.99
C THR A 264 -16.01 -13.41 12.05
N VAL A 265 -16.88 -12.40 12.19
CA VAL A 265 -17.95 -12.36 13.22
C VAL A 265 -18.87 -13.59 13.23
N GLU A 266 -19.16 -14.20 12.06
CA GLU A 266 -19.98 -15.41 11.98
C GLU A 266 -19.40 -16.58 12.79
N GLN A 267 -18.08 -16.63 12.99
CA GLN A 267 -17.42 -17.67 13.79
C GLN A 267 -17.74 -17.55 15.28
N LYS A 268 -18.01 -16.34 15.78
CA LYS A 268 -18.43 -16.10 17.17
C LYS A 268 -19.86 -16.54 17.41
N LEU A 269 -20.75 -16.30 16.45
CA LEU A 269 -22.15 -16.69 16.51
C LEU A 269 -22.35 -18.21 16.51
N ARG A 270 -21.40 -18.99 15.95
CA ARG A 270 -21.45 -20.46 15.95
C ARG A 270 -20.90 -21.11 17.22
N LYS A 271 -20.23 -20.36 18.09
CA LYS A 271 -19.60 -20.85 19.33
C LYS A 271 -20.39 -20.50 20.60
N GLY A 272 -21.45 -19.72 20.50
CA GLY A 272 -22.41 -19.42 21.58
C GLY A 272 -23.73 -20.13 21.34
#